data_AF-A0A4R6R139-F1
#
_entry.id   AF-A0A4R6R139-F1
#
_cell.length_a   1.000
_cell.length_b   1.000
_cell.length_c   1.000
_cell.angle_alpha   90.00
_cell.angle_beta   90.00
_cell.angle_gamma   90.00
#
_symmetry.space_group_name_H-M   'P 1'
#
loop_
_entity.id
_entity.type
_entity.pdbx_description
1 polymer ?
#
loop_
_entity_poly.entity_id
_entity_poly.type
_entity_poly.pdbx_seq_one_letter_code
_entity_poly.pdbx_strand_id
1 'polypeptide(L)'
;MEWLTSDNPVIKLNYYGKGKYDFKGGWGNEGTEIIFPLSPNHLLYTQIGKETYSNQISLQLAHKIQRFIAENAHRFIFSADPIDDIEKIRPRIVDSDAFKKEKKAWENWHDNQKKAKLDMIMNPKNNFFREE
;
A
#
# COMPACT_ATOMS: atom_id res chain seq x y z
N MET A 1 -13.24 -17.90 1.48
CA MET A 1 -12.91 -16.45 1.61
C MET A 1 -11.88 -16.15 0.57
N GLU A 2 -12.09 -15.10 -0.21
CA GLU A 2 -11.13 -14.63 -1.21
C GLU A 2 -10.45 -13.34 -0.75
N TRP A 3 -9.22 -13.12 -1.22
CA TRP A 3 -8.46 -11.91 -0.96
C TRP A 3 -8.98 -10.74 -1.78
N LEU A 4 -9.13 -9.61 -1.11
CA LEU A 4 -9.21 -8.32 -1.78
C LEU A 4 -7.80 -7.77 -2.01
N THR A 5 -7.69 -6.82 -2.93
CA THR A 5 -6.47 -6.02 -3.16
C THR A 5 -6.83 -4.54 -3.24
N SER A 6 -5.87 -3.67 -3.46
CA SER A 6 -6.09 -2.23 -3.51
C SER A 6 -5.13 -1.54 -4.48
N ASP A 7 -5.29 -0.23 -4.63
CA ASP A 7 -4.35 0.64 -5.35
C ASP A 7 -3.00 0.83 -4.61
N ASN A 8 -2.88 0.29 -3.39
CA ASN A 8 -1.63 0.18 -2.64
C ASN A 8 -1.48 -1.25 -2.08
N PRO A 9 -1.18 -2.23 -2.95
CA PRO A 9 -1.38 -3.65 -2.62
C PRO A 9 -0.28 -4.21 -1.71
N VAL A 10 0.91 -3.61 -1.67
CA VAL A 10 2.00 -4.07 -0.79
C VAL A 10 1.88 -3.41 0.57
N ILE A 11 1.68 -4.22 1.60
CA ILE A 11 1.56 -3.76 2.98
C ILE A 11 2.88 -4.01 3.69
N LYS A 12 3.33 -3.02 4.46
CA LYS A 12 4.50 -3.10 5.34
C LYS A 12 4.05 -2.87 6.77
N LEU A 13 3.62 -3.93 7.42
CA LEU A 13 2.96 -3.91 8.71
C LEU A 13 3.97 -4.05 9.84
N ASN A 14 3.92 -3.13 10.80
CA ASN A 14 4.51 -3.35 12.13
C ASN A 14 3.39 -3.71 13.10
N TYR A 15 3.40 -4.95 13.62
CA TYR A 15 2.37 -5.42 14.55
C TYR A 15 2.89 -5.42 15.99
N TYR A 16 2.24 -4.65 16.88
CA TYR A 16 2.63 -4.50 18.28
C TYR A 16 1.68 -5.19 19.27
N GLY A 17 0.61 -5.80 18.78
CA GLY A 17 -0.42 -6.43 19.60
C GLY A 17 -1.84 -6.11 19.15
N LYS A 18 -2.84 -6.59 19.89
CA LYS A 18 -4.27 -6.46 19.53
C LYS A 18 -4.63 -4.98 19.26
N GLY A 19 -4.96 -4.68 18.01
CA GLY A 19 -5.38 -3.35 17.56
C GLY A 19 -4.28 -2.29 17.52
N LYS A 20 -3.01 -2.66 17.78
CA LYS A 20 -1.88 -1.73 17.77
C LYS A 20 -0.91 -2.12 16.68
N TYR A 21 -0.97 -1.40 15.57
CA TYR A 21 -0.11 -1.60 14.41
C TYR A 21 -0.02 -0.31 13.57
N ASP A 22 0.98 -0.25 12.69
CA ASP A 22 1.07 0.78 11.66
C ASP A 22 1.61 0.20 10.34
N PHE A 23 1.47 0.98 9.27
CA PHE A 23 1.94 0.62 7.92
C PHE A 23 3.29 1.28 7.57
N LYS A 24 4.11 1.62 8.58
CA LYS A 24 5.40 2.30 8.41
C LYS A 24 6.58 1.34 8.42
N GLY A 25 6.32 0.03 8.31
CA GLY A 25 7.35 -0.98 8.22
C GLY A 25 8.17 -0.85 6.94
N GLY A 26 9.12 -1.76 6.79
CA GLY A 26 9.85 -1.93 5.54
C GLY A 26 11.14 -2.71 5.70
N TRP A 27 11.95 -2.64 4.65
CA TRP A 27 13.29 -3.20 4.64
C TRP A 27 14.15 -2.56 5.74
N GLY A 28 14.92 -3.39 6.45
CA GLY A 28 15.78 -2.95 7.56
C GLY A 28 15.11 -2.90 8.94
N ASN A 29 13.80 -3.17 9.04
CA ASN A 29 13.09 -3.23 10.32
C ASN A 29 12.68 -4.67 10.64
N GLU A 30 13.44 -5.33 11.51
CA GLU A 30 13.15 -6.69 11.99
C GLU A 30 11.73 -6.79 12.59
N GLY A 31 11.03 -7.88 12.27
CA GLY A 31 9.66 -8.11 12.71
C GLY A 31 8.59 -7.47 11.82
N THR A 32 8.95 -6.62 10.84
CA THR A 32 8.01 -6.13 9.82
C THR A 32 7.40 -7.31 9.07
N GLU A 33 6.07 -7.31 8.95
CA GLU A 33 5.33 -8.23 8.10
C GLU A 33 5.08 -7.57 6.74
N ILE A 34 5.51 -8.23 5.67
CA ILE A 34 5.21 -7.83 4.29
C ILE A 34 4.09 -8.73 3.80
N ILE A 35 2.98 -8.11 3.38
CA ILE A 35 1.79 -8.79 2.87
C ILE A 35 1.51 -8.24 1.47
N PHE A 36 1.28 -9.14 0.51
CA PHE A 36 0.95 -8.74 -0.86
C PHE A 36 -0.04 -9.74 -1.50
N PRO A 37 -1.32 -9.39 -1.66
CA PRO A 37 -2.30 -10.21 -2.39
C PRO A 37 -1.94 -10.26 -3.88
N LEU A 38 -1.62 -11.47 -4.35
CA LEU A 38 -1.25 -11.73 -5.75
C LEU A 38 -2.48 -12.06 -6.61
N SER A 39 -3.46 -12.75 -6.02
CA SER A 39 -4.74 -13.05 -6.64
C SER A 39 -5.79 -13.32 -5.56
N PRO A 40 -7.09 -13.47 -5.91
CA PRO A 40 -8.14 -13.78 -4.94
C PRO A 40 -7.85 -15.02 -4.07
N ASN A 41 -7.00 -15.93 -4.55
CA ASN A 41 -6.65 -17.17 -3.84
C ASN A 41 -5.20 -17.23 -3.33
N HIS A 42 -4.35 -16.26 -3.67
CA HIS A 42 -2.92 -16.29 -3.34
C HIS A 42 -2.46 -15.02 -2.65
N LEU A 43 -1.76 -15.18 -1.53
CA LEU A 43 -1.17 -14.11 -0.74
C LEU A 43 0.32 -14.39 -0.58
N LEU A 44 1.16 -13.44 -0.96
CA LEU A 44 2.57 -13.44 -0.57
C LEU A 44 2.68 -12.87 0.84
N TYR A 45 3.37 -13.58 1.71
CA TYR A 45 3.64 -13.17 3.08
C TYR A 45 5.08 -13.47 3.46
N THR A 46 5.71 -12.55 4.18
CA THR A 46 6.98 -12.79 4.86
C THR A 46 7.11 -11.89 6.08
N GLN A 47 7.88 -12.34 7.07
CA GLN A 47 8.27 -11.51 8.22
C GLN A 47 9.78 -11.30 8.22
N ILE A 48 10.21 -10.05 8.23
CA ILE A 48 11.63 -9.69 8.23
C ILE A 48 12.32 -10.26 9.48
N GLY A 49 13.42 -10.98 9.29
CA GLY A 49 14.19 -11.62 10.36
C GLY A 49 13.62 -12.95 10.85
N LYS A 50 12.56 -13.48 10.23
CA LYS A 50 12.01 -14.80 10.55
C LYS A 50 11.74 -15.62 9.32
N GLU A 51 12.05 -16.91 9.40
CA GLU A 51 11.66 -17.84 8.36
C GLU A 51 10.15 -18.14 8.48
N THR A 52 9.46 -18.08 7.34
CA THR A 52 8.03 -18.40 7.28
C THR A 52 7.84 -19.64 6.42
N TYR A 53 7.21 -20.67 6.99
CA TYR A 53 7.08 -21.99 6.34
C TYR A 53 5.64 -22.49 6.18
N SER A 54 4.64 -21.75 6.68
CA SER A 54 3.25 -22.22 6.67
C SER A 54 2.47 -21.66 5.48
N ASN A 55 1.89 -22.56 4.69
CA ASN A 55 0.87 -22.23 3.67
C ASN A 55 -0.55 -22.21 4.25
N GLN A 56 -0.71 -22.54 5.54
CA GLN A 56 -1.99 -22.55 6.21
C GLN A 56 -2.15 -21.30 7.07
N ILE A 57 -3.30 -20.64 6.91
CA ILE A 57 -3.71 -19.50 7.72
C ILE A 57 -5.03 -19.82 8.40
N SER A 58 -5.20 -19.37 9.63
CA SER A 58 -6.51 -19.46 10.30
C SER A 58 -7.46 -18.43 9.70
N LEU A 59 -8.77 -18.73 9.73
CA LEU A 59 -9.81 -17.79 9.28
C LEU A 59 -9.71 -16.44 10.03
N GLN A 60 -9.38 -16.47 11.32
CA GLN A 60 -9.19 -15.27 12.12
C GLN A 60 -8.01 -14.41 11.63
N LEU A 61 -6.89 -15.03 11.25
CA LEU A 61 -5.75 -14.32 10.66
C LEU A 61 -6.11 -13.79 9.27
N ALA A 62 -6.84 -14.55 8.47
CA ALA A 62 -7.31 -14.12 7.15
C ALA A 62 -8.15 -12.83 7.23
N HIS A 63 -9.11 -12.76 8.16
CA HIS A 63 -9.89 -11.54 8.37
C HIS A 63 -9.04 -10.34 8.83
N LYS A 64 -8.03 -10.56 9.67
CA LYS A 64 -7.10 -9.48 10.06
C LYS A 64 -6.30 -8.96 8.87
N ILE A 65 -5.76 -9.88 8.06
CA ILE A 65 -5.03 -9.53 6.84
C ILE A 65 -5.93 -8.73 5.89
N GLN A 66 -7.17 -9.19 5.67
CA GLN A 66 -8.12 -8.50 4.82
C GLN A 66 -8.40 -7.06 5.30
N ARG A 67 -8.56 -6.88 6.62
CA ARG A 67 -8.68 -5.57 7.24
C ARG A 67 -7.45 -4.70 7.00
N PHE A 68 -6.24 -5.24 7.15
CA PHE A 68 -5.01 -4.50 6.87
C PHE A 68 -4.92 -4.05 5.41
N ILE A 69 -5.34 -4.89 4.45
CA ILE A 69 -5.37 -4.52 3.03
C ILE A 69 -6.35 -3.36 2.78
N ALA A 70 -7.54 -3.41 3.39
CA ALA A 70 -8.54 -2.36 3.24
C ALA A 70 -8.11 -1.02 3.87
N GLU A 71 -7.48 -1.05 5.05
CA GLU A 71 -6.98 0.14 5.73
C GLU A 71 -5.77 0.74 5.00
N ASN A 72 -4.87 -0.09 4.45
CA ASN A 72 -3.67 0.34 3.71
C ASN A 72 -3.98 0.90 2.30
N ALA A 73 -5.18 0.62 1.77
CA ALA A 73 -5.60 1.17 0.48
C ALA A 73 -5.45 2.70 0.46
N HIS A 74 -5.22 3.28 -0.71
CA HIS A 74 -5.18 4.73 -0.86
C HIS A 74 -6.54 5.26 -1.29
N ARG A 75 -7.17 4.66 -2.31
CA ARG A 75 -8.49 5.07 -2.80
C ARG A 75 -9.40 3.91 -3.15
N PHE A 76 -8.85 2.89 -3.78
CA PHE A 76 -9.64 1.82 -4.37
C PHE A 76 -9.35 0.50 -3.70
N ILE A 77 -10.40 -0.25 -3.47
CA ILE A 77 -10.37 -1.64 -3.04
C ILE A 77 -11.01 -2.46 -4.14
N PHE A 78 -10.38 -3.58 -4.48
CA PHE A 78 -10.84 -4.49 -5.52
C PHE A 78 -11.06 -5.86 -4.92
N SER A 79 -12.20 -6.47 -5.19
CA SER A 79 -12.55 -7.82 -4.80
C SER A 79 -13.27 -8.51 -5.95
N ALA A 80 -13.22 -9.85 -6.00
CA ALA A 80 -13.96 -10.61 -7.00
C ALA A 80 -15.47 -10.55 -6.73
N ASP A 81 -15.85 -10.68 -5.46
CA ASP A 81 -17.23 -10.58 -4.98
C ASP A 81 -17.44 -9.34 -4.07
N PRO A 82 -18.68 -8.82 -3.96
CA PRO A 82 -19.02 -7.79 -2.98
C PRO A 82 -18.74 -8.23 -1.54
N ILE A 83 -18.24 -7.31 -0.71
CA ILE A 83 -17.95 -7.54 0.72
C ILE A 83 -18.70 -6.51 1.55
N ASP A 84 -19.75 -6.94 2.25
CA ASP A 84 -20.70 -6.04 2.96
C ASP A 84 -20.04 -5.14 4.01
N ASP A 85 -19.02 -5.64 4.70
CA ASP A 85 -18.38 -4.91 5.80
C ASP A 85 -17.27 -3.95 5.33
N ILE A 86 -16.97 -3.89 4.03
CA ILE A 86 -15.86 -3.06 3.54
C ILE A 86 -16.11 -1.57 3.77
N GLU A 87 -17.36 -1.13 3.64
CA GLU A 87 -17.75 0.27 3.87
C GLU A 87 -17.61 0.68 5.35
N LYS A 88 -17.69 -0.29 6.28
CA LYS A 88 -17.46 -0.06 7.70
C LYS A 88 -15.97 0.14 8.01
N ILE A 89 -15.10 -0.55 7.27
CA ILE A 89 -13.64 -0.47 7.44
C ILE A 89 -13.11 0.79 6.75
N ARG A 90 -13.57 1.04 5.52
CA ARG A 90 -13.14 2.17 4.70
C ARG A 90 -14.37 2.86 4.09
N PRO A 91 -14.97 3.83 4.79
CA PRO A 91 -16.11 4.56 4.26
C PRO A 91 -15.69 5.40 3.05
N ARG A 92 -16.58 5.50 2.07
CA ARG A 92 -16.38 6.37 0.92
C ARG A 92 -16.48 7.83 1.35
N ILE A 93 -15.42 8.60 1.10
CA ILE A 93 -15.39 10.04 1.33
C ILE A 93 -15.48 10.74 -0.02
N VAL A 94 -16.50 11.59 -0.19
CA VAL A 94 -16.67 12.42 -1.39
C VAL A 94 -16.15 13.82 -1.08
N ASP A 95 -15.01 14.18 -1.66
CA ASP A 95 -14.34 15.47 -1.45
C ASP A 95 -14.10 16.17 -2.80
N SER A 96 -14.83 17.26 -3.04
CA SER A 96 -14.73 18.01 -4.29
C SER A 96 -13.42 18.78 -4.44
N ASP A 97 -12.80 19.19 -3.33
CA ASP A 97 -11.58 19.98 -3.36
C ASP A 97 -10.37 19.08 -3.60
N ALA A 98 -10.36 17.89 -2.96
CA ALA A 98 -9.41 16.84 -3.27
C ALA A 98 -9.47 16.45 -4.76
N PHE A 99 -10.68 16.30 -5.32
CA PHE A 99 -10.87 16.01 -6.74
C PHE A 99 -10.31 17.11 -7.65
N LYS A 100 -10.66 18.39 -7.39
CA LYS A 100 -10.15 19.52 -8.19
C LYS A 100 -8.63 19.63 -8.12
N LYS A 101 -8.04 19.43 -6.94
CA LYS A 101 -6.59 19.44 -6.73
C LYS A 101 -5.90 18.34 -7.54
N GLU A 102 -6.45 17.12 -7.52
CA GLU A 102 -5.93 16.01 -8.29
C GLU A 102 -6.05 16.24 -9.79
N LYS A 103 -7.22 16.68 -10.28
CA LYS A 103 -7.42 17.00 -11.69
C LYS A 103 -6.39 18.01 -12.19
N LYS A 104 -6.17 19.09 -11.43
CA LYS A 104 -5.14 20.09 -11.73
C LYS A 104 -3.74 19.50 -11.71
N ALA A 105 -3.43 18.56 -10.82
CA ALA A 105 -2.13 17.90 -10.77
C ALA A 105 -1.89 17.04 -12.03
N TRP A 106 -2.91 16.32 -12.50
CA TRP A 106 -2.87 15.56 -13.75
C TRP A 106 -2.71 16.46 -14.98
N GLU A 107 -3.48 17.54 -15.09
CA GLU A 107 -3.38 18.50 -16.20
C GLU A 107 -1.96 19.09 -16.30
N ASN A 108 -1.34 19.42 -15.16
CA ASN A 108 0.01 19.99 -15.11
C ASN A 108 1.12 18.94 -15.07
N TRP A 109 0.81 17.63 -15.11
CA TRP A 109 1.79 16.58 -14.88
C TRP A 109 2.93 16.64 -15.89
N HIS A 110 2.61 16.79 -17.18
CA HIS A 110 3.60 16.87 -18.25
C HIS A 110 4.59 18.02 -18.05
N ASP A 111 4.08 19.22 -17.80
CA ASP A 111 4.91 20.41 -17.63
C ASP A 111 5.77 20.34 -16.38
N ASN A 112 5.22 19.81 -15.28
CA ASN A 112 5.96 19.59 -14.05
C ASN A 112 7.11 18.60 -14.24
N GLN A 113 6.89 17.49 -14.96
CA GLN A 113 7.94 16.51 -15.26
C GLN A 113 9.01 17.09 -16.19
N LYS A 114 8.61 17.85 -17.21
CA LYS A 114 9.52 18.52 -18.13
C LYS A 114 10.43 19.51 -17.39
N LYS A 115 9.86 20.32 -16.51
CA LYS A 115 10.60 21.28 -15.68
C LYS A 115 11.56 20.57 -14.72
N ALA A 116 11.09 19.56 -14.00
CA ALA A 116 11.93 18.78 -13.08
C ALA A 116 13.13 18.14 -13.81
N LYS A 117 12.91 17.61 -15.02
CA LYS A 117 14.00 17.07 -15.86
C LYS A 117 15.01 18.14 -16.26
N LEU A 118 14.55 19.31 -16.68
CA LEU A 118 15.43 20.43 -17.04
C LEU A 118 16.26 20.90 -15.84
N ASP A 119 15.63 21.03 -14.67
CA ASP A 119 16.31 21.41 -13.43
C ASP A 119 17.39 20.39 -13.04
N MET A 120 17.11 19.09 -13.19
CA MET A 120 18.08 18.01 -12.93
C MET A 120 19.28 18.06 -13.90
N ILE A 121 19.04 18.40 -15.17
CA ILE A 121 20.10 18.52 -16.19
C ILE A 121 20.93 19.79 -15.98
N MET A 122 20.29 20.92 -15.67
CA MET A 122 20.93 22.23 -15.55
C MET A 122 21.64 22.42 -14.21
N ASN A 123 21.28 21.67 -13.16
CA ASN A 123 21.91 21.75 -11.85
C ASN A 123 22.40 20.37 -11.35
N PRO A 124 23.50 19.85 -11.91
CA PRO A 124 23.98 18.49 -11.64
C PRO A 124 24.50 18.27 -10.20
N LYS A 125 24.65 19.33 -9.40
CA LYS A 125 25.04 19.23 -7.97
C LYS A 125 23.89 18.72 -7.07
N ASN A 126 22.66 18.68 -7.57
CA ASN A 126 21.50 18.11 -6.86
C ASN A 126 21.24 16.63 -7.22
N ASN A 127 22.16 15.99 -7.95
CA ASN A 127 21.99 14.62 -8.42
C ASN A 127 22.52 13.64 -7.35
N PHE A 128 21.61 13.03 -6.59
CA PHE A 128 21.90 12.04 -5.53
C PHE A 128 22.51 10.71 -6.05
N PHE A 129 22.71 10.55 -7.36
CA PHE A 129 23.18 9.31 -7.99
C PHE A 129 24.61 9.40 -8.57
N ARG A 130 25.48 10.26 -8.02
CA ARG A 130 26.92 10.20 -8.30
C ARG A 130 27.68 9.71 -7.06
N GLU A 131 27.60 8.42 -6.80
CA GLU A 131 28.69 7.68 -6.16
C GLU A 131 29.22 6.68 -7.18
N GLU A 132 30.39 7.01 -7.73
CA GLU A 132 31.54 6.19 -8.13
C GLU A 132 32.49 7.04 -8.99
#